data_AF-A0A7Y2I2H5-F1
#
_entry.id   AF-A0A7Y2I2H5-F1
#
_cell.length_a   1.000
_cell.length_b   1.000
_cell.length_c   1.000
_cell.angle_alpha   90.00
_cell.angle_beta   90.00
_cell.angle_gamma   90.00
#
_symmetry.space_group_name_H-M   'P 1'
#
loop_
_entity.id
_entity.type
_entity.pdbx_description
1 polymer ?
#
loop_
_entity_poly.entity_id
_entity_poly.type
_entity_poly.pdbx_seq_one_letter_code
_entity_poly.pdbx_strand_id
1 'polypeptide(L)'
;MTTAKKILFINPPVATPSEPPAGIARLAGSLREHGRACGVLDLNLPCLLAQFEHEIEADDRWSKRANKDRQRNITQLRVPELYRSFDRYQRVVSDLGRVLNLAGRKSGCKITLANYEDPTKTPLRSADLLASAEQFETNHFHARFGPLLEEALVTHQPEYVGLSFSYLSQALTGFAVAGFIRHHFPEIKIVAGGGLITTWMSNPAWTNPFQGLFDLCLAGYGEDQLLELFGSESRSGL
;
A
#
# COMPACT_ATOMS: atom_id res chain seq x y z
N MET A 1 -11.76 -18.75 26.72
CA MET A 1 -11.04 -19.06 25.47
C MET A 1 -10.57 -17.74 24.90
N THR A 2 -9.27 -17.45 25.00
CA THR A 2 -8.66 -16.32 24.29
C THR A 2 -8.77 -16.62 22.79
N THR A 3 -9.47 -15.76 22.05
CA THR A 3 -9.51 -15.85 20.59
C THR A 3 -8.08 -15.67 20.06
N ALA A 4 -7.65 -16.54 19.16
CA ALA A 4 -6.31 -16.45 18.59
C ALA A 4 -6.16 -15.12 17.84
N LYS A 5 -5.12 -14.34 18.22
CA LYS A 5 -4.80 -13.05 17.60
C LYS A 5 -4.79 -13.18 16.07
N LYS A 6 -5.46 -12.23 15.40
CA LYS A 6 -5.55 -12.19 13.93
C LYS A 6 -4.94 -10.91 13.36
N ILE A 7 -4.17 -11.05 12.29
CA ILE A 7 -3.57 -9.93 11.56
C ILE A 7 -4.05 -9.85 10.10
N LEU A 8 -4.28 -8.64 9.59
CA LEU A 8 -4.46 -8.38 8.17
C LEU A 8 -3.24 -7.61 7.65
N PHE A 9 -2.47 -8.20 6.74
CA PHE A 9 -1.39 -7.49 6.07
C PHE A 9 -1.92 -6.69 4.89
N ILE A 10 -1.46 -5.45 4.74
CA ILE A 10 -1.91 -4.52 3.71
C ILE A 10 -0.70 -4.01 2.92
N ASN A 11 -0.79 -4.10 1.60
CA ASN A 11 0.13 -3.45 0.65
C ASN A 11 -0.49 -2.14 0.15
N PRO A 12 -0.10 -0.98 0.71
CA PRO A 12 -0.63 0.31 0.28
C PRO A 12 -0.12 0.70 -1.11
N PRO A 13 -0.89 1.51 -1.88
CA PRO A 13 -0.36 2.17 -3.08
C PRO A 13 0.74 3.18 -2.68
N VAL A 14 1.59 3.69 -3.56
CA VAL A 14 1.90 3.14 -4.89
C VAL A 14 3.17 2.29 -4.78
N ALA A 15 3.02 0.98 -4.92
CA ALA A 15 4.12 0.04 -5.14
C ALA A 15 4.26 -0.24 -6.64
N THR A 16 5.47 -0.53 -7.11
CA THR A 16 5.74 -0.85 -8.50
C THR A 16 5.01 -2.14 -8.92
N PRO A 17 4.12 -2.14 -9.92
CA PRO A 17 3.33 -3.32 -10.31
C PRO A 17 4.13 -4.53 -10.79
N SER A 18 5.36 -4.33 -11.26
CA SER A 18 6.26 -5.42 -11.63
C SER A 18 6.94 -6.09 -10.43
N GLU A 19 6.76 -5.56 -9.22
CA GLU A 19 7.37 -6.03 -7.99
C GLU A 19 6.26 -6.50 -7.03
N PRO A 20 5.86 -7.79 -7.08
CA PRO A 20 4.81 -8.30 -6.20
C PRO A 20 5.25 -8.19 -4.73
N PRO A 21 4.32 -7.98 -3.78
CA PRO A 21 4.65 -7.71 -2.38
C PRO A 21 5.06 -9.01 -1.65
N ALA A 22 6.23 -9.55 -1.99
CA ALA A 22 6.72 -10.84 -1.50
C ALA A 22 6.91 -10.87 0.03
N GLY A 23 7.19 -9.72 0.65
CA GLY A 23 7.33 -9.59 2.10
C GLY A 23 6.09 -10.06 2.86
N ILE A 24 4.91 -9.50 2.55
CA ILE A 24 3.65 -9.90 3.22
C ILE A 24 3.23 -11.33 2.87
N ALA A 25 3.58 -11.82 1.67
CA ALA A 25 3.32 -13.21 1.29
C ALA A 25 4.15 -14.18 2.16
N ARG A 26 5.43 -13.85 2.38
CA ARG A 26 6.34 -14.61 3.25
C ARG A 26 5.88 -14.56 4.72
N LEU A 27 5.51 -13.38 5.23
CA LEU A 27 4.96 -13.24 6.59
C LEU A 27 3.68 -14.07 6.78
N ALA A 28 2.74 -13.99 5.82
CA ALA A 28 1.51 -14.77 5.87
C ALA A 28 1.77 -16.28 5.81
N GLY A 29 2.74 -16.72 5.01
CA GLY A 29 3.18 -18.12 4.97
C GLY A 29 3.71 -18.60 6.33
N SER A 30 4.63 -17.85 6.92
CA SER A 30 5.22 -18.16 8.23
C SER A 30 4.17 -18.23 9.35
N LEU A 31 3.24 -17.28 9.42
CA LEU A 31 2.15 -17.28 10.40
C LEU A 31 1.21 -18.48 10.22
N ARG A 32 0.84 -18.82 8.98
CA ARG A 32 -0.03 -19.96 8.68
C ARG A 32 0.61 -21.29 9.04
N GLU A 33 1.91 -21.45 8.80
CA GLU A 33 2.67 -22.64 9.20
C GLU A 33 2.61 -22.88 10.73
N HIS A 34 2.53 -21.81 11.51
CA HIS A 34 2.40 -21.85 12.97
C HIS A 34 0.95 -21.76 13.47
N GLY A 35 -0.04 -22.00 12.59
CA GLY A 35 -1.46 -22.02 12.95
C GLY A 35 -2.03 -20.65 13.37
N ARG A 36 -1.37 -19.53 13.01
CA ARG A 36 -1.84 -18.18 13.33
C ARG A 36 -2.75 -17.65 12.23
N ALA A 37 -3.86 -17.02 12.62
CA ALA A 37 -4.83 -16.47 11.68
C ALA A 37 -4.30 -15.20 11.02
N CYS A 38 -4.21 -15.18 9.69
CA CYS A 38 -3.82 -13.98 8.96
C CYS A 38 -4.53 -13.82 7.61
N GLY A 39 -4.76 -12.56 7.21
CA GLY A 39 -5.23 -12.14 5.89
C GLY A 39 -4.20 -11.32 5.14
N VAL A 40 -4.41 -11.13 3.84
CA VAL A 40 -3.62 -10.25 2.99
C VAL A 40 -4.56 -9.44 2.11
N LEU A 41 -4.35 -8.13 2.05
CA LEU A 41 -5.08 -7.20 1.20
C LEU A 41 -4.09 -6.39 0.35
N ASP A 42 -4.22 -6.48 -0.97
CA ASP A 42 -3.50 -5.62 -1.88
C ASP A 42 -4.36 -4.40 -2.24
N LEU A 43 -3.98 -3.22 -1.75
CA LEU A 43 -4.61 -1.97 -2.13
C LEU A 43 -3.94 -1.34 -3.35
N ASN A 44 -2.70 -1.73 -3.67
CA ASN A 44 -1.93 -1.12 -4.76
C ASN A 44 -2.57 -1.38 -6.13
N LEU A 45 -2.79 -2.65 -6.49
CA LEU A 45 -3.28 -3.00 -7.81
C LEU A 45 -4.70 -2.47 -8.08
N PRO A 46 -5.70 -2.63 -7.19
CA PRO A 46 -7.03 -2.08 -7.42
C PRO A 46 -7.05 -0.56 -7.53
N CYS A 47 -6.25 0.14 -6.72
CA CYS A 47 -6.15 1.60 -6.77
C CYS A 47 -5.57 2.12 -8.08
N LEU A 48 -4.55 1.45 -8.62
CA LEU A 48 -3.99 1.77 -9.93
C LEU A 48 -4.96 1.41 -11.07
N LEU A 49 -5.60 0.23 -11.01
CA LEU A 49 -6.52 -0.21 -12.05
C LEU A 49 -7.75 0.70 -12.18
N ALA A 50 -8.23 1.24 -11.05
CA ALA A 50 -9.34 2.20 -11.02
C ALA A 50 -9.09 3.44 -11.89
N GLN A 51 -7.82 3.85 -12.05
CA GLN A 51 -7.45 5.02 -12.85
C GLN A 51 -7.64 4.82 -14.36
N PHE A 52 -7.88 3.58 -14.80
CA PHE A 52 -8.12 3.25 -16.20
C PHE A 52 -9.58 2.91 -16.50
N GLU A 53 -10.47 2.89 -15.51
CA GLU A 53 -11.89 2.55 -15.71
C GLU A 53 -12.59 3.58 -16.61
N HIS A 54 -12.36 4.87 -16.34
CA HIS A 54 -13.05 5.96 -17.04
C HIS A 54 -12.13 6.75 -17.97
N GLU A 55 -12.74 7.43 -18.93
CA GLU A 55 -12.02 8.36 -19.79
C GLU A 55 -11.66 9.64 -19.04
N ILE A 56 -10.47 10.14 -19.33
CA ILE A 56 -9.97 11.42 -18.84
C ILE A 56 -9.87 12.39 -20.01
N GLU A 57 -10.55 13.53 -19.89
CA GLU A 57 -10.44 14.60 -20.87
C GLU A 57 -8.98 15.01 -21.09
N ALA A 58 -8.64 15.22 -22.36
CA ALA A 58 -7.28 15.41 -22.80
C ALA A 58 -7.25 16.29 -24.04
N ASP A 59 -6.31 17.23 -24.09
CA ASP A 59 -6.19 18.18 -25.19
C ASP A 59 -5.23 17.70 -26.28
N ASP A 60 -4.12 17.07 -25.89
CA ASP A 60 -3.07 16.65 -26.81
C ASP A 60 -3.32 15.27 -27.44
N ARG A 61 -2.77 15.08 -28.65
CA ARG A 61 -2.98 13.85 -29.45
C ARG A 61 -2.50 12.59 -28.75
N TRP A 62 -1.41 12.66 -27.98
CA TRP A 62 -0.87 11.49 -27.29
C TRP A 62 -1.80 11.07 -26.14
N SER A 63 -2.22 12.02 -25.31
CA SER A 63 -3.18 11.79 -24.22
C SER A 63 -4.51 11.23 -24.73
N LYS A 64 -5.06 11.81 -25.80
CA LYS A 64 -6.30 11.30 -26.44
C LYS A 64 -6.15 9.84 -26.88
N ARG A 65 -5.04 9.49 -27.54
CA ARG A 65 -4.74 8.11 -27.94
C ARG A 65 -4.59 7.19 -26.72
N ALA A 66 -3.74 7.58 -25.77
CA ALA A 66 -3.43 6.78 -24.59
C ALA A 66 -4.68 6.48 -23.77
N ASN A 67 -5.55 7.48 -23.60
CA ASN A 67 -6.82 7.34 -22.90
C ASN A 67 -7.81 6.44 -23.66
N LYS A 68 -7.99 6.64 -24.98
CA LYS A 68 -8.82 5.77 -25.82
C LYS A 68 -8.37 4.30 -25.75
N ASP A 69 -7.07 4.07 -25.70
CA ASP A 69 -6.46 2.74 -25.78
C ASP A 69 -6.20 2.10 -24.40
N ARG A 70 -6.52 2.78 -23.30
CA ARG A 70 -6.16 2.39 -21.92
C ARG A 70 -6.56 0.95 -21.57
N GLN A 71 -7.79 0.55 -21.87
CA GLN A 71 -8.30 -0.78 -21.55
C GLN A 71 -7.62 -1.87 -22.38
N ARG A 72 -7.40 -1.60 -23.67
CA ARG A 72 -6.64 -2.51 -24.54
C ARG A 72 -5.22 -2.70 -24.03
N ASN A 73 -4.57 -1.61 -23.61
CA ASN A 73 -3.21 -1.63 -23.07
C ASN A 73 -3.13 -2.42 -21.75
N ILE A 74 -4.10 -2.29 -20.84
CA ILE A 74 -4.20 -3.12 -19.62
C ILE A 74 -4.36 -4.61 -19.98
N THR A 75 -5.23 -4.95 -20.93
CA THR A 75 -5.39 -6.33 -21.39
C THR A 75 -4.09 -6.88 -21.98
N GLN A 76 -3.36 -6.09 -22.76
CA GLN A 76 -2.09 -6.51 -23.36
C GLN A 76 -1.01 -6.84 -22.32
N LEU A 77 -0.96 -6.15 -21.17
CA LEU A 77 -0.01 -6.47 -20.10
C LEU A 77 -0.22 -7.88 -19.51
N ARG A 78 -1.39 -8.49 -19.70
CA ARG A 78 -1.71 -9.85 -19.22
C ARG A 78 -1.36 -10.95 -20.21
N VAL A 79 -0.80 -10.60 -21.37
CA VAL A 79 -0.61 -11.50 -22.50
C VAL A 79 0.89 -11.69 -22.77
N PRO A 80 1.43 -12.93 -22.72
CA PRO A 80 2.86 -13.20 -22.90
C PRO A 80 3.44 -12.64 -24.22
N GLU A 81 2.64 -12.57 -25.27
CA GLU A 81 3.04 -12.09 -26.60
C GLU A 81 3.49 -10.63 -26.60
N LEU A 82 2.98 -9.79 -25.68
CA LEU A 82 3.43 -8.39 -25.58
C LEU A 82 4.93 -8.32 -25.28
N TYR A 83 5.41 -9.21 -24.42
CA TYR A 83 6.78 -9.21 -23.92
C TYR A 83 7.79 -9.72 -24.97
N ARG A 84 7.34 -10.23 -26.11
CA ARG A 84 8.21 -10.59 -27.26
C ARG A 84 8.71 -9.37 -28.04
N SER A 85 8.16 -8.17 -27.80
CA SER A 85 8.57 -6.94 -28.46
C SER A 85 8.72 -5.82 -27.44
N PHE A 86 9.98 -5.44 -27.17
CA PHE A 86 10.29 -4.39 -26.20
C PHE A 86 9.64 -3.04 -26.58
N ASP A 87 9.69 -2.64 -27.85
CA ASP A 87 9.07 -1.39 -28.33
C ASP A 87 7.56 -1.35 -28.08
N ARG A 88 6.88 -2.48 -28.27
CA ARG A 88 5.44 -2.59 -28.00
C ARG A 88 5.16 -2.48 -26.51
N TYR A 89 5.91 -3.22 -25.69
CA TYR A 89 5.82 -3.14 -24.24
C TYR A 89 6.06 -1.70 -23.74
N GLN A 90 7.13 -1.06 -24.18
CA GLN A 90 7.48 0.32 -23.80
C GLN A 90 6.37 1.30 -24.17
N ARG A 91 5.76 1.17 -25.36
CA ARG A 91 4.62 2.01 -25.78
C ARG A 91 3.41 1.80 -24.87
N VAL A 92 3.05 0.56 -24.56
CA VAL A 92 1.93 0.23 -23.65
C VAL A 92 2.16 0.86 -22.29
N VAL A 93 3.35 0.68 -21.71
CA VAL A 93 3.73 1.25 -20.41
C VAL A 93 3.71 2.79 -20.45
N SER A 94 4.23 3.40 -21.51
CA SER A 94 4.25 4.86 -21.67
C SER A 94 2.84 5.45 -21.76
N ASP A 95 1.94 4.80 -22.50
CA ASP A 95 0.55 5.23 -22.63
C ASP A 95 -0.21 5.10 -21.31
N LEU A 96 -0.04 3.99 -20.59
CA LEU A 96 -0.65 3.82 -19.26
C LEU A 96 -0.08 4.83 -18.25
N GLY A 97 1.24 5.08 -18.28
CA GLY A 97 1.87 6.11 -17.49
C GLY A 97 1.33 7.51 -17.78
N ARG A 98 1.01 7.80 -19.06
CA ARG A 98 0.37 9.06 -19.45
C ARG A 98 -1.04 9.18 -18.85
N VAL A 99 -1.84 8.12 -18.89
CA VAL A 99 -3.18 8.11 -18.29
C VAL A 99 -3.12 8.32 -16.79
N LEU A 100 -2.21 7.65 -16.07
CA LEU A 100 -2.00 7.86 -14.63
C LEU A 100 -1.61 9.30 -14.30
N ASN A 101 -0.75 9.91 -15.11
CA ASN A 101 -0.37 11.30 -14.94
C ASN A 101 -1.58 12.24 -15.09
N LEU A 102 -2.46 11.97 -16.05
CA LEU A 102 -3.69 12.74 -16.24
C LEU A 102 -4.67 12.54 -15.08
N ALA A 103 -4.78 11.31 -14.55
CA ALA A 103 -5.63 11.02 -13.39
C ALA A 103 -5.18 11.80 -12.16
N GLY A 104 -3.88 11.76 -11.84
CA GLY A 104 -3.32 12.48 -10.69
C GLY A 104 -3.54 13.99 -10.75
N ARG A 105 -3.43 14.60 -11.94
CA ARG A 105 -3.60 16.05 -12.13
C ARG A 105 -4.94 16.58 -11.65
N LYS A 106 -6.02 15.79 -11.76
CA LYS A 106 -7.35 16.18 -11.25
C LYS A 106 -7.36 16.42 -9.73
N SER A 107 -6.47 15.75 -9.00
CA SER A 107 -6.29 15.89 -7.56
C SER A 107 -5.00 16.63 -7.20
N GLY A 108 -4.37 17.33 -8.16
CA GLY A 108 -3.11 18.05 -7.96
C GLY A 108 -1.88 17.17 -7.76
N CYS A 109 -2.01 15.84 -7.79
CA CYS A 109 -0.92 14.90 -7.55
C CYS A 109 -0.25 14.48 -8.87
N LYS A 110 0.97 13.97 -8.78
CA LYS A 110 1.63 13.30 -9.90
C LYS A 110 1.75 11.81 -9.60
N ILE A 111 1.08 11.01 -10.43
CA ILE A 111 1.01 9.56 -10.30
C ILE A 111 1.69 8.93 -11.50
N THR A 112 2.55 7.95 -11.22
CA THR A 112 3.17 7.07 -12.22
C THR A 112 2.98 5.62 -11.80
N LEU A 113 3.41 4.68 -12.63
CA LEU A 113 3.37 3.26 -12.27
C LEU A 113 4.24 2.93 -11.04
N ALA A 114 5.23 3.74 -10.70
CA ALA A 114 6.18 3.44 -9.62
C ALA A 114 6.33 4.60 -8.62
N ASN A 115 5.49 5.64 -8.71
CA ASN A 115 5.63 6.81 -7.84
C ASN A 115 4.31 7.54 -7.59
N TYR A 116 4.24 8.17 -6.42
CA TYR A 116 3.19 9.09 -6.01
C TYR A 116 3.84 10.34 -5.42
N GLU A 117 3.53 11.50 -5.99
CA GLU A 117 4.04 12.79 -5.54
C GLU A 117 2.86 13.72 -5.26
N ASP A 118 2.84 14.27 -4.04
CA ASP A 118 1.92 15.33 -3.62
C ASP A 118 2.65 16.68 -3.71
N PRO A 119 2.02 17.75 -4.22
CA PRO A 119 2.68 19.05 -4.37
C PRO A 119 2.91 19.78 -3.04
N THR A 120 2.17 19.41 -1.99
CA THR A 120 2.16 20.08 -0.68
C THR A 120 2.81 19.26 0.43
N LYS A 121 2.98 17.95 0.23
CA LYS A 121 3.51 17.00 1.22
C LYS A 121 4.69 16.22 0.65
N THR A 122 5.73 16.01 1.45
CA THR A 122 6.86 15.13 1.08
C THR A 122 6.97 13.93 2.01
N PRO A 123 7.26 12.73 1.49
CA PRO A 123 7.47 11.54 2.32
C PRO A 123 8.76 11.59 3.16
N LEU A 124 9.58 12.65 2.98
CA LEU A 124 10.81 12.88 3.73
C LEU A 124 10.60 13.70 5.01
N ARG A 125 9.38 14.21 5.25
CA ARG A 125 9.04 14.99 6.45
C ARG A 125 7.97 14.28 7.25
N SER A 126 8.27 13.96 8.51
CA SER A 126 7.33 13.24 9.39
C SER A 126 6.02 14.01 9.61
N ALA A 127 6.08 15.34 9.71
CA ALA A 127 4.88 16.17 9.83
C ALA A 127 3.94 16.04 8.61
N ASP A 128 4.50 15.95 7.40
CA ASP A 128 3.72 15.79 6.17
C ASP A 128 3.10 14.38 6.08
N LEU A 129 3.82 13.37 6.57
CA LEU A 129 3.30 12.00 6.69
C LEU A 129 2.14 11.92 7.69
N LEU A 130 2.28 12.52 8.87
CA LEU A 130 1.20 12.61 9.87
C LEU A 130 0.00 13.39 9.33
N ALA A 131 0.23 14.52 8.65
CA ALA A 131 -0.83 15.27 7.98
C ALA A 131 -1.55 14.42 6.91
N SER A 132 -0.84 13.53 6.22
CA SER A 132 -1.46 12.59 5.26
C SER A 132 -2.36 11.57 5.95
N ALA A 133 -2.04 11.15 7.18
CA ALA A 133 -2.91 10.30 7.99
C ALA A 133 -4.12 11.08 8.53
N GLU A 134 -3.92 12.29 9.04
CA GLU A 134 -5.01 13.13 9.55
C GLU A 134 -6.01 13.55 8.47
N GLN A 135 -5.53 13.74 7.24
CA GLN A 135 -6.32 14.19 6.09
C GLN A 135 -6.51 13.07 5.07
N PHE A 136 -6.71 11.83 5.53
CA PHE A 136 -6.71 10.64 4.67
C PHE A 136 -7.72 10.71 3.53
N GLU A 137 -8.85 11.40 3.71
CA GLU A 137 -9.91 11.56 2.71
C GLU A 137 -9.45 12.40 1.52
N THR A 138 -8.43 13.24 1.70
CA THR A 138 -7.85 14.06 0.64
C THR A 138 -6.93 13.27 -0.28
N ASN A 139 -6.53 12.06 0.12
CA ASN A 139 -5.67 11.22 -0.68
C ASN A 139 -6.38 10.81 -1.99
N HIS A 140 -5.68 10.93 -3.12
CA HIS A 140 -6.25 10.62 -4.43
C HIS A 140 -6.87 9.21 -4.53
N PHE A 141 -6.29 8.23 -3.84
CA PHE A 141 -6.78 6.85 -3.88
C PHE A 141 -7.89 6.55 -2.88
N HIS A 142 -8.27 7.49 -2.00
CA HIS A 142 -9.24 7.25 -0.92
C HIS A 142 -10.58 6.70 -1.43
N ALA A 143 -11.10 7.29 -2.51
CA ALA A 143 -12.35 6.84 -3.12
C ALA A 143 -12.32 5.37 -3.58
N ARG A 144 -11.13 4.79 -3.80
CA ARG A 144 -10.97 3.37 -4.14
C ARG A 144 -10.55 2.52 -2.94
N PHE A 145 -9.56 2.95 -2.14
CA PHE A 145 -9.09 2.11 -1.03
C PHE A 145 -10.06 2.08 0.14
N GLY A 146 -10.83 3.14 0.41
CA GLY A 146 -11.73 3.23 1.57
C GLY A 146 -12.73 2.08 1.62
N PRO A 147 -13.57 1.88 0.58
CA PRO A 147 -14.52 0.77 0.55
C PRO A 147 -13.87 -0.62 0.63
N LEU A 148 -12.74 -0.82 -0.07
CA LEU A 148 -12.01 -2.10 -0.05
C LEU A 148 -11.44 -2.40 1.35
N LEU A 149 -10.95 -1.37 2.03
CA LEU A 149 -10.39 -1.46 3.36
C LEU A 149 -11.47 -1.73 4.40
N GLU A 150 -12.59 -1.01 4.34
CA GLU A 150 -13.74 -1.23 5.21
C GLU A 150 -14.29 -2.66 5.07
N GLU A 151 -14.54 -3.12 3.84
CA GLU A 151 -15.02 -4.48 3.58
C GLU A 151 -14.08 -5.54 4.17
N ALA A 152 -12.77 -5.38 3.97
CA ALA A 152 -11.77 -6.29 4.49
C ALA A 152 -11.69 -6.26 6.02
N LEU A 153 -11.75 -5.09 6.64
CA LEU A 153 -11.69 -4.96 8.10
C LEU A 153 -12.94 -5.53 8.77
N VAL A 154 -14.13 -5.30 8.22
CA VAL A 154 -15.39 -5.85 8.73
C VAL A 154 -15.44 -7.37 8.55
N THR A 155 -14.99 -7.88 7.40
CA THR A 155 -15.00 -9.31 7.10
C THR A 155 -13.97 -10.09 7.92
N HIS A 156 -12.76 -9.52 8.07
CA HIS A 156 -11.69 -10.21 8.77
C HIS A 156 -11.68 -9.93 10.28
N GLN A 157 -12.24 -8.83 10.76
CA GLN A 157 -12.20 -8.40 12.17
C GLN A 157 -10.81 -8.62 12.81
N PRO A 158 -9.73 -8.09 12.22
CA PRO A 158 -8.40 -8.34 12.73
C PRO A 158 -8.14 -7.53 14.02
N GLU A 159 -7.37 -8.09 14.94
CA GLU A 159 -6.84 -7.33 16.08
C GLU A 159 -5.65 -6.47 15.68
N TYR A 160 -4.94 -6.87 14.61
CA TYR A 160 -3.77 -6.18 14.10
C TYR A 160 -3.89 -5.91 12.59
N VAL A 161 -3.42 -4.76 12.13
CA VAL A 161 -3.10 -4.50 10.73
C VAL A 161 -1.60 -4.35 10.59
N GLY A 162 -1.01 -5.10 9.65
CA GLY A 162 0.39 -4.92 9.25
C GLY A 162 0.48 -4.11 7.96
N LEU A 163 0.97 -2.87 8.02
CA LEU A 163 1.23 -2.04 6.85
C LEU A 163 2.65 -2.26 6.32
N SER A 164 2.75 -2.71 5.07
CA SER A 164 4.03 -3.01 4.43
C SER A 164 4.49 -1.85 3.54
N PHE A 165 5.50 -1.12 4.03
CA PHE A 165 6.14 -0.02 3.29
C PHE A 165 7.47 -0.51 2.71
N SER A 166 7.44 -0.93 1.45
CA SER A 166 8.63 -1.35 0.70
C SER A 166 9.34 -0.17 0.05
N TYR A 167 8.59 0.84 -0.40
CA TYR A 167 9.11 1.99 -1.16
C TYR A 167 8.66 3.32 -0.56
N LEU A 168 9.45 4.37 -0.80
CA LEU A 168 9.11 5.74 -0.39
C LEU A 168 7.82 6.24 -1.06
N SER A 169 7.52 5.78 -2.28
CA SER A 169 6.29 6.08 -3.04
C SER A 169 5.01 5.60 -2.34
N GLN A 170 5.12 4.71 -1.37
CA GLN A 170 3.99 4.23 -0.56
C GLN A 170 3.76 5.07 0.70
N ALA A 171 4.67 5.97 1.06
CA ALA A 171 4.65 6.57 2.39
C ALA A 171 3.41 7.45 2.62
N LEU A 172 3.14 8.44 1.77
CA LEU A 172 2.00 9.35 1.97
C LEU A 172 0.65 8.59 1.92
N THR A 173 0.49 7.73 0.93
CA THR A 173 -0.69 6.90 0.70
C THR A 173 -0.90 5.84 1.78
N GLY A 174 0.16 5.17 2.25
CA GLY A 174 0.08 4.21 3.34
C GLY A 174 -0.17 4.88 4.70
N PHE A 175 0.29 6.11 4.90
CA PHE A 175 -0.10 6.92 6.06
C PHE A 175 -1.57 7.33 5.99
N ALA A 176 -2.10 7.67 4.81
CA ALA A 176 -3.54 7.90 4.64
C ALA A 176 -4.35 6.63 4.97
N VAL A 177 -3.90 5.45 4.54
CA VAL A 177 -4.50 4.17 4.94
C VAL A 177 -4.46 3.98 6.46
N ALA A 178 -3.33 4.28 7.11
CA ALA A 178 -3.23 4.22 8.57
C ALA A 178 -4.19 5.19 9.28
N GLY A 179 -4.34 6.41 8.74
CA GLY A 179 -5.27 7.42 9.21
C GLY A 179 -6.72 6.97 9.15
N PHE A 180 -7.12 6.39 8.00
CA PHE A 180 -8.45 5.78 7.84
C PHE A 180 -8.70 4.72 8.92
N ILE A 181 -7.74 3.81 9.16
CA ILE A 181 -7.88 2.76 10.18
C ILE A 181 -8.00 3.38 11.57
N ARG A 182 -7.15 4.34 11.93
CA ARG A 182 -7.21 5.01 13.24
C ARG A 182 -8.53 5.74 13.47
N HIS A 183 -9.10 6.34 12.43
CA HIS A 183 -10.35 7.09 12.53
C HIS A 183 -11.56 6.16 12.68
N HIS A 184 -11.65 5.11 11.85
CA HIS A 184 -12.84 4.26 11.78
C HIS A 184 -12.78 3.01 12.67
N PHE A 185 -11.59 2.50 12.98
CA PHE A 185 -11.34 1.26 13.74
C PHE A 185 -10.23 1.47 14.79
N PRO A 186 -10.40 2.41 15.74
CA PRO A 186 -9.35 2.84 16.66
C PRO A 186 -8.82 1.71 17.58
N GLU A 187 -9.59 0.65 17.78
CA GLU A 187 -9.23 -0.52 18.57
C GLU A 187 -8.19 -1.43 17.89
N ILE A 188 -8.11 -1.41 16.56
CA ILE A 188 -7.18 -2.25 15.80
C ILE A 188 -5.76 -1.73 15.99
N LYS A 189 -4.81 -2.64 16.27
CA LYS A 189 -3.39 -2.29 16.44
C LYS A 189 -2.69 -2.21 15.09
N ILE A 190 -1.98 -1.12 14.81
CA ILE A 190 -1.27 -0.92 13.54
C ILE A 190 0.21 -1.17 13.74
N VAL A 191 0.72 -2.14 12.98
CA VAL A 191 2.13 -2.51 12.90
C VAL A 191 2.67 -2.02 11.56
N ALA A 192 3.66 -1.13 11.58
CA ALA A 192 4.36 -0.68 10.37
C ALA A 192 5.63 -1.51 10.16
N GLY A 193 5.88 -1.97 8.94
CA GLY A 193 7.11 -2.69 8.60
C GLY A 193 7.49 -2.52 7.13
N GLY A 194 8.52 -3.26 6.70
CA GLY A 194 9.04 -3.21 5.34
C GLY A 194 10.35 -2.44 5.20
N GLY A 195 10.88 -2.41 3.98
CA GLY A 195 12.19 -1.83 3.68
C GLY A 195 12.31 -0.34 4.03
N LEU A 196 11.24 0.44 3.83
CA LEU A 196 11.22 1.86 4.18
C LEU A 196 11.29 2.08 5.69
N ILE A 197 10.46 1.35 6.46
CA ILE A 197 10.47 1.43 7.93
C ILE A 197 11.81 0.99 8.49
N THR A 198 12.37 -0.12 7.97
CA THR A 198 13.71 -0.61 8.33
C THR A 198 14.77 0.45 8.07
N THR A 199 14.72 1.12 6.91
CA THR A 199 15.66 2.18 6.56
C THR A 199 15.57 3.35 7.54
N TRP A 200 14.36 3.82 7.87
CA TRP A 200 14.18 4.90 8.86
C TRP A 200 14.71 4.52 10.24
N MET A 201 14.40 3.32 10.72
CA MET A 201 14.84 2.82 12.03
C MET A 201 16.36 2.56 12.09
N SER A 202 17.03 2.32 10.95
CA SER A 202 18.48 2.14 10.90
C SER A 202 19.28 3.42 11.11
N ASN A 203 18.64 4.60 11.03
CA ASN A 203 19.30 5.87 11.30
C ASN A 203 19.56 6.02 12.81
N PRO A 204 20.80 6.21 13.27
CA PRO A 204 21.12 6.37 14.69
C PRO A 204 20.41 7.55 15.38
N ALA A 205 20.01 8.56 14.61
CA ALA A 205 19.26 9.72 15.10
C ALA A 205 17.74 9.50 15.10
N TRP A 206 17.26 8.31 14.74
CA TRP A 206 15.84 8.03 14.67
C TRP A 206 15.20 8.02 16.06
N THR A 207 14.27 8.94 16.25
CA THR A 207 13.26 8.91 17.31
C THR A 207 11.91 8.70 16.65
N ASN A 208 11.13 7.70 17.08
CA ASN A 208 9.87 7.37 16.42
C ASN A 208 8.90 8.56 16.45
N PRO A 209 8.65 9.25 15.32
CA PRO A 209 7.74 10.40 15.28
C PRO A 209 6.29 9.98 15.09
N PHE A 210 6.01 8.67 15.00
CA PHE A 210 4.71 8.11 14.60
C PHE A 210 4.02 7.33 15.73
N GLN A 211 4.47 7.47 16.98
CA GLN A 211 3.95 6.71 18.13
C GLN A 211 2.43 6.87 18.38
N GLY A 212 1.82 7.98 17.93
CA GLY A 212 0.38 8.18 18.02
C GLY A 212 -0.42 7.50 16.89
N LEU A 213 0.24 7.07 15.82
CA LEU A 213 -0.38 6.48 14.63
C LEU A 213 -0.15 4.96 14.57
N PHE A 214 1.10 4.54 14.75
CA PHE A 214 1.53 3.13 14.75
C PHE A 214 1.79 2.66 16.18
N ASP A 215 1.18 1.55 16.57
CA ASP A 215 1.43 0.94 17.88
C ASP A 215 2.81 0.24 17.90
N LEU A 216 3.27 -0.24 16.75
CA LEU A 216 4.55 -0.93 16.61
C LEU A 216 5.20 -0.66 15.26
N CYS A 217 6.51 -0.46 15.25
CA CYS A 217 7.33 -0.45 14.04
C CYS A 217 8.31 -1.62 14.09
N LEU A 218 8.34 -2.44 13.05
CA LEU A 218 9.22 -3.60 12.92
C LEU A 218 10.30 -3.32 11.87
N ALA A 219 11.56 -3.50 12.26
CA ALA A 219 12.72 -3.44 11.37
C ALA A 219 13.19 -4.85 10.98
N GLY A 220 13.68 -4.99 9.75
CA GLY A 220 14.25 -6.25 9.26
C GLY A 220 13.20 -7.31 8.91
N TYR A 221 13.57 -8.58 9.11
CA TYR A 221 12.68 -9.73 8.90
C TYR A 221 11.66 -9.80 10.03
N GLY A 222 10.38 -9.73 9.68
CA GLY A 222 9.28 -9.59 10.65
C GLY A 222 8.70 -10.91 11.15
N GLU A 223 9.11 -12.06 10.61
CA GLU A 223 8.54 -13.38 10.88
C GLU A 223 8.63 -13.75 12.36
N ASP A 224 9.83 -13.78 12.91
CA ASP A 224 10.06 -14.16 14.30
C ASP A 224 9.42 -13.15 15.26
N GLN A 225 9.54 -11.85 14.93
CA GLN A 225 8.95 -10.76 15.72
C GLN A 225 7.41 -10.86 15.78
N LEU A 226 6.76 -11.21 14.67
CA LEU A 226 5.31 -11.41 14.63
C LEU A 226 4.90 -12.71 15.31
N LEU A 227 5.68 -13.79 15.19
CA LEU A 227 5.43 -15.03 15.93
C LEU A 227 5.52 -14.83 17.44
N GLU A 228 6.49 -14.05 17.91
CA GLU A 228 6.63 -13.68 19.32
C GLU A 228 5.42 -12.86 19.78
N LEU A 229 5.04 -11.82 19.02
CA LEU A 229 3.86 -10.97 19.31
C LEU A 229 2.55 -11.78 19.39
N PHE A 230 2.43 -12.85 18.60
CA PHE A 230 1.25 -13.72 18.53
C PHE A 230 1.36 -14.95 19.44
N GLY A 231 2.55 -15.20 20.01
CA GLY A 231 2.89 -16.38 20.80
C GLY A 231 3.17 -16.14 22.28
N SER A 232 3.24 -14.88 22.73
CA SER A 232 3.36 -14.54 24.16
C SER A 232 2.03 -14.68 24.90
N GLU A 233 1.48 -15.89 24.99
CA GLU A 233 0.83 -16.31 26.23
C GLU A 233 1.95 -16.89 27.10
N SER A 234 2.12 -16.31 28.29
CA SER A 234 3.10 -16.72 29.30
C SER A 234 3.17 -18.25 29.38
N ARG A 235 4.36 -18.83 29.19
CA ARG A 235 4.67 -20.15 29.75
C ARG A 235 4.73 -19.97 31.27
N SER A 236 3.56 -19.91 31.91
CA SER A 236 3.43 -20.08 33.35
C SER A 236 3.47 -21.56 33.68
N GLY A 237 4.56 -21.99 34.32
CA GLY A 237 4.61 -23.21 35.14
C GLY A 237 5.32 -24.40 34.50
N LEU A 238 6.63 -24.49 34.74
CA LEU A 238 7.19 -25.68 35.40
C LEU A 238 7.55 -25.28 36.83
#